data_AF-A0A259D0P6-F1
#
_entry.id   AF-A0A259D0P6-F1
#
_cell.length_a   1.000
_cell.length_b   1.000
_cell.length_c   1.000
_cell.angle_alpha   90.00
_cell.angle_beta   90.00
_cell.angle_gamma   90.00
#
_symmetry.space_group_name_H-M   'P 1'
#
loop_
_entity.id
_entity.type
_entity.pdbx_description
1 polymer ?
#
loop_
_entity_poly.entity_id
_entity_poly.type
_entity_poly.pdbx_seq_one_letter_code
_entity_poly.pdbx_strand_id
1 'polypeptide(L)'
;KTSPRLLRMGSQCGFEHFGWNPAGFLGDELSSQTHPNNVLLDRATKNLADGDIAMAHLGIWSRKDPWAPAVLEQLIVNLKKRGFCFGTLPKQAK
;
A
#
# COMPACT_ATOMS: atom_id res chain seq x y z
N LYS A 1 11.54 9.12 1.65
CA LYS A 1 12.18 9.58 2.92
C LYS A 1 11.58 10.91 3.31
N THR A 2 11.39 11.17 4.60
CA THR A 2 10.87 12.45 5.12
C THR A 2 11.99 13.26 5.77
N SER A 3 11.80 14.58 5.90
CA SER A 3 12.72 15.45 6.66
C SER A 3 12.15 15.74 8.06
N PRO A 4 13.00 15.88 9.10
CA PRO A 4 12.53 16.23 10.44
C PRO A 4 11.75 17.55 10.47
N ARG A 5 12.10 18.51 9.60
CA ARG A 5 11.39 19.80 9.50
C ARG A 5 9.97 19.63 8.95
N LEU A 6 9.78 18.75 7.96
CA LEU A 6 8.46 18.44 7.41
C LEU A 6 7.55 17.83 8.48
N LEU A 7 8.06 16.85 9.24
CA LEU A 7 7.30 16.19 10.29
C LEU A 7 6.87 17.17 11.39
N ARG A 8 7.78 18.05 11.83
CA ARG A 8 7.46 19.08 12.84
C ARG A 8 6.39 20.05 12.35
N MET A 9 6.51 20.54 11.11
CA MET A 9 5.51 21.46 10.55
C MET A 9 4.14 20.79 10.43
N GLY A 10 4.09 19.54 9.93
CA GLY A 10 2.85 18.78 9.85
C GLY A 10 2.18 18.63 11.21
N SER A 11 2.94 18.23 12.24
CA SER A 11 2.45 18.11 13.61
C SER A 11 1.94 19.43 14.19
N GLN A 12 2.64 20.54 13.96
CA GLN A 12 2.18 21.88 14.37
C GLN A 12 0.85 22.29 13.70
N CYS A 13 0.58 21.76 12.51
CA CYS A 13 -0.67 21.97 11.79
C CYS A 13 -1.74 20.90 12.07
N GLY A 14 -1.52 19.98 13.02
CA GLY A 14 -2.48 18.91 13.34
C GLY A 14 -2.52 17.78 12.32
N PHE A 15 -1.40 17.49 11.66
CA PHE A 15 -1.25 16.33 10.77
C PHE A 15 -0.27 15.31 11.35
N GLU A 16 -0.57 14.02 11.12
CA GLU A 16 0.35 12.92 11.39
C GLU A 16 0.91 12.35 10.09
N HIS A 17 2.18 11.97 10.11
CA HIS A 17 2.78 11.24 9.01
C HIS A 17 2.76 9.74 9.31
N PHE A 18 2.02 8.99 8.49
CA PHE A 18 2.07 7.54 8.47
C PHE A 18 2.91 7.06 7.28
N GLY A 19 4.01 6.37 7.58
CA GLY A 19 4.77 5.67 6.56
C GLY A 19 4.25 4.23 6.38
N TRP A 20 4.70 3.57 5.32
CA TRP A 20 4.56 2.13 5.15
C TRP A 20 5.93 1.46 5.25
N ASN A 21 5.94 0.18 5.65
CA ASN A 21 7.14 -0.64 5.64
C ASN A 21 7.41 -1.19 4.21
N PRO A 22 8.55 -1.86 3.96
CA PRO A 22 8.85 -2.39 2.63
C PRO A 22 7.80 -3.38 2.08
N ALA A 23 7.15 -4.16 2.95
CA ALA A 23 6.09 -5.10 2.55
C ALA A 23 4.79 -4.40 2.12
N GLY A 24 4.52 -3.22 2.67
CA GLY A 24 3.36 -2.40 2.36
C GLY A 24 3.36 -1.79 0.96
N PHE A 25 4.51 -1.75 0.27
CA PHE A 25 4.57 -1.26 -1.11
C PHE A 25 4.11 -2.33 -2.11
N LEU A 26 3.01 -2.06 -2.82
CA LEU A 26 2.35 -3.05 -3.70
C LEU A 26 2.90 -3.11 -5.13
N GLY A 27 3.87 -2.24 -5.47
CA GLY A 27 4.67 -2.34 -6.68
C GLY A 27 3.94 -1.98 -7.98
N ASP A 28 2.81 -1.29 -7.90
CA ASP A 28 2.01 -0.85 -9.05
C ASP A 28 2.81 0.04 -10.02
N GLU A 29 3.78 0.80 -9.54
CA GLU A 29 4.67 1.62 -10.37
C GLU A 29 5.81 0.88 -11.09
N LEU A 30 6.03 -0.41 -10.77
CA LEU A 30 7.12 -1.19 -11.35
C LEU A 30 6.81 -1.66 -12.78
N SER A 31 7.84 -1.80 -13.61
CA SER A 31 7.70 -2.26 -15.00
C SER A 31 6.92 -3.56 -15.12
N SER A 32 5.91 -3.59 -16.00
CA SER A 32 5.09 -4.79 -16.24
C SER A 32 5.88 -5.97 -16.84
N GLN A 33 7.04 -5.73 -17.46
CA GLN A 33 7.88 -6.79 -18.01
C GLN A 33 8.61 -7.59 -16.91
N THR A 34 9.12 -6.88 -15.89
CA THR A 34 9.88 -7.50 -14.80
C THR A 34 9.01 -7.81 -13.59
N HIS A 35 7.90 -7.10 -13.43
CA HIS A 35 6.98 -7.21 -12.30
C HIS A 35 5.52 -7.30 -12.79
N PRO A 36 5.12 -8.45 -13.37
CA PRO A 36 3.75 -8.65 -13.82
C PRO A 36 2.77 -8.72 -12.64
N ASN A 37 1.50 -8.42 -12.89
CA ASN A 37 0.46 -8.29 -11.84
C ASN A 37 0.31 -9.55 -10.97
N ASN A 38 0.43 -10.74 -11.55
CA ASN A 38 0.36 -12.00 -10.81
C ASN A 38 1.51 -12.15 -9.80
N VAL A 39 2.71 -11.72 -10.15
CA VAL A 39 3.88 -11.74 -9.25
C VAL A 39 3.71 -10.71 -8.13
N LEU A 40 3.19 -9.52 -8.44
CA LEU A 40 2.89 -8.51 -7.43
C LEU A 40 1.80 -8.99 -6.44
N LEU A 41 0.73 -9.59 -6.96
CA LEU A 41 -0.34 -10.19 -6.15
C LEU A 41 0.19 -11.28 -5.22
N ASP A 42 0.97 -12.22 -5.73
CA ASP A 42 1.53 -13.32 -4.95
C ASP A 42 2.48 -12.80 -3.86
N ARG A 43 3.36 -11.85 -4.21
CA ARG A 43 4.27 -11.21 -3.26
C ARG A 43 3.53 -10.51 -2.13
N ALA A 44 2.53 -9.68 -2.45
CA ALA A 44 1.73 -8.98 -1.45
C ALA A 44 0.92 -9.96 -0.58
N THR A 45 0.33 -10.99 -1.20
CA THR A 45 -0.43 -12.03 -0.50
C THR A 45 0.43 -12.80 0.50
N LYS A 46 1.72 -12.99 0.25
CA LYS A 46 2.63 -13.72 1.15
C LYS A 46 3.23 -12.84 2.24
N ASN A 47 3.63 -11.62 1.89
CA ASN A 47 4.52 -10.82 2.73
C ASN A 47 3.80 -9.81 3.63
N LEU A 48 2.55 -9.43 3.31
CA LEU A 48 1.77 -8.57 4.20
C LEU A 48 1.50 -9.28 5.53
N ALA A 49 1.79 -8.55 6.61
CA ALA A 49 1.61 -8.93 8.00
C ALA A 49 0.61 -8.00 8.70
N ASP A 50 0.14 -8.42 9.88
CA ASP A 50 -0.77 -7.61 10.69
C ASP A 50 -0.10 -6.28 11.08
N GLY A 51 -0.86 -5.19 11.02
CA GLY A 51 -0.37 -3.83 11.25
C GLY A 51 0.33 -3.16 10.06
N ASP A 52 0.53 -3.84 8.93
CA ASP A 52 1.12 -3.23 7.74
C ASP A 52 0.18 -2.20 7.10
N ILE A 53 0.74 -1.07 6.67
CA ILE A 53 0.05 -0.09 5.82
C ILE A 53 0.36 -0.43 4.36
N ALA A 54 -0.65 -0.90 3.64
CA ALA A 54 -0.53 -1.17 2.21
C ALA A 54 -0.74 0.10 1.38
N MET A 55 0.12 0.34 0.39
CA MET A 55 0.13 1.52 -0.47
C MET A 55 0.18 1.10 -1.95
N ALA A 56 -0.75 1.64 -2.74
CA ALA A 56 -0.81 1.52 -4.19
C ALA A 56 -1.34 2.82 -4.80
N HIS A 57 -0.92 3.13 -6.03
CA HIS A 57 -1.49 4.21 -6.81
C HIS A 57 -2.64 3.68 -7.69
N LEU A 58 -3.76 4.40 -7.74
CA LEU A 58 -4.92 4.04 -8.55
C LEU A 58 -4.87 4.60 -9.98
N GLY A 59 -3.93 5.49 -10.27
CA GLY A 59 -3.88 6.27 -11.51
C GLY A 59 -2.60 6.09 -12.31
N ILE A 60 -1.86 4.99 -12.13
CA ILE A 60 -0.60 4.78 -12.84
C ILE A 60 -0.85 4.26 -14.26
N TRP A 61 -0.33 4.99 -15.26
CA TRP A 61 -0.58 4.69 -16.68
C TRP A 61 0.58 3.90 -17.33
N SER A 62 1.67 3.67 -16.58
CA SER A 62 2.85 2.97 -17.08
C SER A 62 2.69 1.45 -17.16
N ARG A 63 1.63 0.88 -16.55
CA ARG A 63 1.37 -0.55 -16.60
C ARG A 63 0.64 -0.94 -17.87
N LYS A 64 0.96 -2.13 -18.40
CA LYS A 64 0.22 -2.74 -19.51
C LYS A 64 -1.22 -3.05 -19.13
N ASP A 65 -1.40 -3.71 -17.97
CA ASP A 65 -2.71 -4.00 -17.39
C ASP A 65 -2.88 -3.19 -16.09
N PRO A 66 -3.95 -2.39 -15.95
CA PRO A 66 -4.15 -1.55 -14.78
C PRO A 66 -4.15 -2.37 -13.47
N TRP A 67 -3.39 -1.90 -12.47
CA TRP A 67 -3.15 -2.68 -11.25
C TRP A 67 -4.43 -2.89 -10.42
N ALA A 68 -5.18 -1.82 -10.15
CA ALA A 68 -6.34 -1.88 -9.27
C ALA A 68 -7.41 -2.91 -9.71
N PRO A 69 -7.93 -2.90 -10.95
CA PRO A 69 -8.92 -3.89 -11.38
C PRO A 69 -8.34 -5.31 -11.50
N ALA A 70 -7.04 -5.46 -11.77
CA ALA A 70 -6.42 -6.77 -11.96
C ALA A 70 -5.94 -7.43 -10.65
N VAL A 71 -5.69 -6.66 -9.59
CA VAL A 71 -4.97 -7.14 -8.38
C VAL A 71 -5.74 -6.87 -7.09
N LEU A 72 -6.35 -5.69 -6.92
CA LEU A 72 -6.82 -5.22 -5.62
C LEU A 72 -7.88 -6.14 -5.00
N GLU A 73 -8.90 -6.51 -5.78
CA GLU A 73 -9.98 -7.37 -5.30
C GLU A 73 -9.44 -8.74 -4.87
N GLN A 74 -8.63 -9.37 -5.72
CA GLN A 74 -8.07 -10.68 -5.44
C GLN A 74 -7.12 -10.66 -4.22
N LEU A 75 -6.36 -9.58 -4.05
CA LEU A 75 -5.51 -9.39 -2.88
C LEU A 75 -6.34 -9.34 -1.59
N ILE A 76 -7.42 -8.56 -1.58
CA ILE A 76 -8.32 -8.47 -0.42
C ILE A 76 -8.93 -9.85 -0.11
N VAL A 77 -9.39 -10.59 -1.12
CA VAL A 77 -9.94 -11.95 -0.95
C VAL A 77 -8.88 -12.89 -0.35
N ASN A 78 -7.66 -12.86 -0.85
CA ASN A 78 -6.57 -13.72 -0.37
C ASN A 78 -6.22 -13.43 1.10
N LEU A 79 -6.12 -12.15 1.47
CA LEU A 79 -5.82 -11.74 2.84
C LEU A 79 -6.96 -12.08 3.80
N LYS A 80 -8.23 -11.89 3.40
CA LYS A 80 -9.38 -12.34 4.20
C LYS A 80 -9.35 -13.85 4.46
N LYS A 81 -9.00 -14.66 3.44
CA LYS A 81 -8.83 -16.12 3.60
C LYS A 81 -7.71 -16.48 4.59
N ARG A 82 -6.69 -15.63 4.71
CA ARG A 82 -5.62 -15.74 5.72
C ARG A 82 -6.02 -15.21 7.11
N GLY A 83 -7.24 -14.71 7.28
CA GLY A 83 -7.75 -14.21 8.57
C GLY A 83 -7.51 -12.72 8.82
N PHE A 84 -7.10 -11.94 7.81
CA PHE A 84 -6.86 -10.51 7.98
C PHE A 84 -8.15 -9.69 8.03
N CYS A 85 -8.13 -8.65 8.87
CA CYS A 85 -9.08 -7.56 8.88
C CYS A 85 -8.45 -6.29 8.30
N PHE A 86 -9.27 -5.35 7.83
CA PHE A 86 -8.82 -4.10 7.23
C PHE A 86 -9.34 -2.92 8.03
N GLY A 87 -8.45 -2.00 8.37
CA GLY A 87 -8.77 -0.73 9.01
C GLY A 87 -8.36 0.44 8.13
N THR A 88 -8.97 1.59 8.36
CA THR A 88 -8.45 2.86 7.85
C THR A 88 -7.33 3.36 8.75
N LEU A 89 -6.47 4.24 8.25
CA LEU A 89 -5.51 4.94 9.11
C LEU A 89 -6.23 5.62 10.28
N PRO A 90 -5.63 5.65 11.48
CA PRO A 90 -6.20 6.34 12.63
C PRO A 90 -6.47 7.79 12.30
N LYS A 91 -7.65 8.29 12.67
CA LYS A 91 -7.93 9.73 12.67
C LYS A 91 -7.30 10.31 13.93
N GLN A 92 -6.61 11.44 13.81
CA GLN A 92 -6.23 12.19 15.01
C GLN A 92 -7.50 12.63 15.75
N ALA A 93 -7.54 12.41 17.06
CA ALA A 93 -8.53 13.06 17.91
C ALA A 93 -8.25 14.57 17.84
N LYS A 94 -9.28 15.36 17.52
CA LYS A 94 -9.18 16.82 17.53
C LYS A 94 -8.97 17.34 18.93
#